data_AF-A0A4S5A6N9-F1
#
_entry.id   AF-A0A4S5A6N9-F1
#
_cell.length_a   1.000
_cell.length_b   1.000
_cell.length_c   1.000
_cell.angle_alpha   90.00
_cell.angle_beta   90.00
_cell.angle_gamma   90.00
#
_symmetry.space_group_name_H-M   'P 1'
#
loop_
_entity.id
_entity.type
_entity.pdbx_description
1 polymer ?
#
loop_
_entity_poly.entity_id
_entity_poly.type
_entity_poly.pdbx_seq_one_letter_code
_entity_poly.pdbx_strand_id
1 'polypeptide(L)'
;MRDFADGPHVLKSRTFLRGFTAVADRGLSMEIWCYDHHLPDALTLVTEYPETTFVLNHYATPVGLFGPRGRRVGRTADQRAAQLDAWRKNVAALADHPNVVAKHSGLGMPVLGGEHSRPISAASVGEIVDRAAPLIRHLHDCFGSDRTMWASNYPIDKPGLTLPATLRVVTDVLGSDADIRKLTHDVASSVYRIG
;
A
#
# COMPACT_ATOMS: atom_id res chain seq x y z
N MET A 1 -12.54 6.08 12.84
CA MET A 1 -11.83 6.75 11.73
C MET A 1 -12.88 7.05 10.68
N ARG A 2 -12.82 8.19 9.98
CA ARG A 2 -13.79 8.45 8.91
C ARG A 2 -13.33 7.71 7.67
N ASP A 3 -14.18 6.84 7.15
CA ASP A 3 -13.94 6.18 5.87
C ASP A 3 -14.19 7.17 4.72
N PHE A 4 -13.45 7.00 3.63
CA PHE A 4 -13.63 7.79 2.41
C PHE A 4 -14.67 7.19 1.45
N ALA A 5 -15.22 6.03 1.79
CA ALA A 5 -16.32 5.40 1.06
C ALA A 5 -17.68 5.91 1.56
N ASP A 6 -18.66 6.01 0.65
CA ASP A 6 -20.03 6.45 0.96
C ASP A 6 -20.83 5.47 1.84
N GLY A 7 -20.28 4.29 2.10
CA GLY A 7 -20.84 3.28 2.98
C GLY A 7 -19.86 2.12 3.24
N PRO A 8 -20.20 1.19 4.14
CA PRO A 8 -19.41 -0.02 4.35
C PRO A 8 -19.49 -0.93 3.11
N HIS A 9 -18.45 -1.71 2.87
CA HIS A 9 -18.46 -2.80 1.89
C HIS A 9 -18.71 -2.40 0.43
N VAL A 10 -18.38 -1.16 0.05
CA VAL A 10 -18.60 -0.65 -1.32
C VAL A 10 -17.96 -1.57 -2.36
N LEU A 11 -16.69 -1.96 -2.20
CA LEU A 11 -15.95 -2.75 -3.20
C LEU A 11 -16.54 -4.14 -3.45
N LYS A 12 -17.21 -4.73 -2.46
CA LYS A 12 -17.89 -6.04 -2.59
C LYS A 12 -19.40 -5.93 -2.77
N SER A 13 -19.92 -4.71 -2.88
CA SER A 13 -21.35 -4.52 -3.10
C SER A 13 -21.72 -4.96 -4.51
N ARG A 14 -22.91 -5.57 -4.67
CA ARG A 14 -23.40 -6.02 -5.99
C ARG A 14 -23.46 -4.88 -7.00
N THR A 15 -23.79 -3.67 -6.55
CA THR A 15 -23.87 -2.48 -7.41
C THR A 15 -22.49 -2.08 -7.92
N PHE A 16 -21.48 -2.07 -7.05
CA PHE A 16 -20.11 -1.74 -7.44
C PHE A 16 -19.54 -2.78 -8.40
N LEU A 17 -19.65 -4.08 -8.06
CA LEU A 17 -19.18 -5.17 -8.91
C LEU A 17 -19.82 -5.08 -10.30
N ARG A 18 -21.15 -5.02 -10.39
CA ARG A 18 -21.83 -4.86 -11.69
C ARG A 18 -21.35 -3.65 -12.49
N GLY A 19 -21.10 -2.51 -11.83
CA GLY A 19 -20.56 -1.33 -12.48
C GLY A 19 -19.12 -1.50 -12.97
N PHE A 20 -18.32 -2.26 -12.22
CA PHE A 20 -16.91 -2.51 -12.51
C PHE A 20 -16.70 -3.32 -13.80
N THR A 21 -17.67 -4.11 -14.24
CA THR A 21 -17.62 -4.79 -15.56
C THR A 21 -17.28 -3.82 -16.70
N ALA A 22 -17.74 -2.57 -16.64
CA ALA A 22 -17.40 -1.57 -17.65
C ALA A 22 -15.89 -1.22 -17.69
N VAL A 23 -15.19 -1.28 -16.55
CA VAL A 23 -13.73 -1.08 -16.46
C VAL A 23 -13.01 -2.30 -17.04
N ALA A 24 -13.43 -3.49 -16.62
CA ALA A 24 -12.86 -4.76 -17.07
C ALA A 24 -12.98 -4.95 -18.59
N ASP A 25 -14.16 -4.72 -19.18
CA ASP A 25 -14.41 -4.85 -20.63
C ASP A 25 -13.55 -3.92 -21.48
N ARG A 26 -13.03 -2.83 -20.89
CA ARG A 26 -12.16 -1.85 -21.58
C ARG A 26 -10.68 -2.14 -21.40
N GLY A 27 -10.31 -3.20 -20.67
CA GLY A 27 -8.91 -3.54 -20.39
C GLY A 27 -8.17 -2.46 -19.58
N LEU A 28 -8.90 -1.68 -18.78
CA LEU A 28 -8.32 -0.65 -17.92
C LEU A 28 -7.81 -1.29 -16.62
N SER A 29 -6.65 -0.85 -16.14
CA SER A 29 -6.17 -1.21 -14.81
C SER A 29 -6.95 -0.45 -13.73
N MET A 30 -7.05 -1.03 -12.53
CA MET A 30 -7.68 -0.39 -11.38
C MET A 30 -6.68 -0.15 -10.25
N GLU A 31 -6.68 1.08 -9.75
CA GLU A 31 -5.92 1.51 -8.58
C GLU A 31 -6.74 1.27 -7.30
N ILE A 32 -6.28 0.36 -6.43
CA ILE A 32 -6.92 0.07 -5.15
C ILE A 32 -6.24 0.91 -4.08
N TRP A 33 -6.75 2.12 -3.86
CA TRP A 33 -6.49 2.84 -2.62
C TRP A 33 -7.61 2.58 -1.61
N CYS A 34 -7.25 1.96 -0.50
CA CYS A 34 -8.15 1.68 0.61
C CYS A 34 -7.39 1.71 1.94
N TYR A 35 -8.12 1.43 3.02
CA TYR A 35 -7.56 1.17 4.35
C TYR A 35 -7.41 -0.33 4.55
N ASP A 36 -6.55 -0.74 5.46
CA ASP A 36 -6.16 -2.13 5.68
C ASP A 36 -7.34 -3.00 6.09
N HIS A 37 -8.28 -2.44 6.86
CA HIS A 37 -9.54 -3.09 7.23
C HIS A 37 -10.49 -3.31 6.04
N HIS A 38 -10.28 -2.66 4.89
CA HIS A 38 -11.05 -2.87 3.66
C HIS A 38 -10.41 -3.90 2.71
N LEU A 39 -9.22 -4.42 3.01
CA LEU A 39 -8.55 -5.42 2.17
C LEU A 39 -9.43 -6.66 1.87
N PRO A 40 -10.25 -7.20 2.79
CA PRO A 40 -11.16 -8.31 2.46
C PRO A 40 -12.20 -7.97 1.38
N ASP A 41 -12.64 -6.71 1.31
CA ASP A 41 -13.58 -6.27 0.28
C ASP A 41 -12.86 -6.11 -1.07
N ALA A 42 -11.61 -5.61 -1.04
CA ALA A 42 -10.76 -5.55 -2.22
C ALA A 42 -10.45 -6.95 -2.79
N LEU A 43 -10.21 -7.94 -1.93
CA LEU A 43 -10.01 -9.33 -2.35
C LEU A 43 -11.22 -9.89 -3.10
N THR A 44 -12.44 -9.53 -2.67
CA THR A 44 -13.67 -9.92 -3.39
C THR A 44 -13.67 -9.37 -4.81
N LEU A 45 -13.33 -8.08 -4.99
CA LEU A 45 -13.27 -7.45 -6.30
C LEU A 45 -12.19 -8.10 -7.20
N VAL A 46 -11.00 -8.33 -6.66
CA VAL A 46 -9.89 -8.96 -7.40
C VAL A 46 -10.26 -10.36 -7.87
N THR A 47 -10.94 -11.13 -7.00
CA THR A 47 -11.37 -12.50 -7.32
C THR A 47 -12.41 -12.53 -8.44
N GLU A 48 -13.33 -11.57 -8.44
CA GLU A 48 -14.41 -11.49 -9.44
C GLU A 48 -13.88 -11.12 -10.85
N TYR A 49 -12.77 -10.39 -10.94
CA TYR A 49 -12.23 -9.89 -12.20
C TYR A 49 -10.77 -10.30 -12.42
N PRO A 50 -10.48 -11.61 -12.60
CA PRO A 50 -9.11 -12.13 -12.72
C PRO A 50 -8.34 -11.58 -13.93
N GLU A 51 -9.05 -11.15 -14.98
CA GLU A 51 -8.46 -10.57 -16.20
C GLU A 51 -8.07 -9.09 -16.04
N THR A 52 -8.49 -8.43 -14.96
CA THR A 52 -8.18 -7.02 -14.71
C THR A 52 -6.91 -6.88 -13.90
N THR A 53 -5.98 -6.03 -14.34
CA THR A 53 -4.79 -5.68 -13.53
C THR A 53 -5.19 -4.73 -12.40
N PHE A 54 -4.92 -5.13 -11.16
CA PHE A 54 -5.15 -4.32 -9.97
C PHE A 54 -3.82 -3.86 -9.36
N VAL A 55 -3.78 -2.59 -8.93
CA VAL A 55 -2.62 -1.97 -8.31
C VAL A 55 -2.94 -1.60 -6.86
N LEU A 56 -2.38 -2.34 -5.91
CA LEU A 56 -2.53 -2.05 -4.48
C LEU A 56 -1.70 -0.83 -4.09
N ASN A 57 -2.37 0.22 -3.62
CA ASN A 57 -1.72 1.47 -3.23
C ASN A 57 -1.37 1.51 -1.75
N HIS A 58 -0.23 2.12 -1.46
CA HIS A 58 0.15 2.62 -0.13
C HIS A 58 0.02 1.59 0.99
N TYR A 59 0.28 0.30 0.69
CA TYR A 59 0.10 -0.80 1.64
C TYR A 59 -1.33 -0.91 2.19
N ALA A 60 -2.35 -0.46 1.45
CA ALA A 60 -3.69 -0.25 1.98
C ALA A 60 -3.71 0.63 3.24
N THR A 61 -2.81 1.61 3.36
CA THR A 61 -2.81 2.68 4.36
C THR A 61 -3.17 2.20 5.79
N PRO A 62 -2.30 1.40 6.46
CA PRO A 62 -2.60 0.85 7.78
C PRO A 62 -2.54 1.95 8.84
N VAL A 63 -3.70 2.55 9.13
CA VAL A 63 -3.80 3.77 9.94
C VAL A 63 -3.39 3.51 11.37
N GLY A 64 -2.52 4.39 11.89
CA GLY A 64 -2.03 4.30 13.26
C GLY A 64 -1.04 3.15 13.53
N LEU A 65 -0.63 2.41 12.50
CA LEU A 65 0.36 1.35 12.63
C LEU A 65 1.71 1.84 13.18
N PHE A 66 2.09 3.06 12.81
CA PHE A 66 3.33 3.67 13.26
C PHE A 66 3.18 4.36 14.62
N GLY A 67 1.95 4.57 15.11
CA GLY A 67 1.68 5.15 16.43
C GLY A 67 0.26 5.68 16.53
N PRO A 68 -0.16 6.19 17.70
CA PRO A 68 -1.54 6.62 17.93
C PRO A 68 -2.08 7.58 16.86
N ARG A 69 -3.29 7.32 16.35
CA ARG A 69 -4.06 8.28 15.53
C ARG A 69 -5.49 8.41 16.03
N GLY A 70 -5.89 9.66 16.25
CA GLY A 70 -7.17 9.98 16.88
C GLY A 70 -7.29 9.35 18.27
N ARG A 71 -8.52 9.09 18.69
CA ARG A 71 -8.81 8.64 20.07
C ARG A 71 -8.67 7.13 20.28
N ARG A 72 -8.72 6.32 19.21
CA ARG A 72 -8.94 4.86 19.33
C ARG A 72 -7.94 3.98 18.56
N VAL A 73 -7.25 4.51 17.56
CA VAL A 73 -6.44 3.68 16.64
C VAL A 73 -4.97 3.73 17.05
N GLY A 74 -4.31 2.57 17.06
CA GLY A 74 -2.87 2.44 17.32
C GLY A 74 -2.41 2.85 18.73
N ARG A 75 -3.30 2.81 19.73
CA ARG A 75 -3.04 3.34 21.09
C ARG A 75 -2.07 2.45 21.88
N THR A 76 -2.13 1.14 21.68
CA THR A 76 -1.26 0.17 22.36
C THR A 76 -0.38 -0.58 21.37
N ALA A 77 0.70 -1.19 21.86
CA ALA A 77 1.55 -2.05 21.03
C ALA A 77 0.76 -3.25 20.50
N ASP A 78 -0.04 -3.91 21.35
CA ASP A 78 -0.86 -5.06 20.96
C ASP A 78 -1.87 -4.74 19.86
N GLN A 79 -2.49 -3.55 19.88
CA GLN A 79 -3.39 -3.11 18.82
C GLN A 79 -2.66 -2.99 17.47
N ARG A 80 -1.44 -2.45 17.47
CA ARG A 80 -0.65 -2.28 16.25
C ARG A 80 -0.10 -3.63 15.75
N ALA A 81 0.27 -4.53 16.66
CA ALA A 81 0.67 -5.89 16.32
C ALA A 81 -0.48 -6.68 15.68
N ALA A 82 -1.65 -6.68 16.31
CA ALA A 82 -2.84 -7.35 15.75
C ALA A 82 -3.27 -6.76 14.39
N GLN A 83 -3.16 -5.44 14.23
CA GLN A 83 -3.40 -4.78 12.95
C GLN A 83 -2.40 -5.24 11.88
N LEU A 84 -1.10 -5.27 12.20
CA LEU A 84 -0.06 -5.74 11.29
C LEU A 84 -0.29 -7.19 10.87
N ASP A 85 -0.66 -8.07 11.80
CA ASP A 85 -0.90 -9.49 11.49
C ASP A 85 -2.12 -9.68 10.59
N ALA A 86 -3.21 -8.95 10.84
CA ALA A 86 -4.37 -8.94 9.96
C ALA A 86 -4.02 -8.41 8.56
N TRP A 87 -3.26 -7.32 8.50
CA TRP A 87 -2.77 -6.75 7.25
C TRP A 87 -1.91 -7.75 6.47
N ARG A 88 -0.95 -8.41 7.12
CA ARG A 88 -0.07 -9.43 6.51
C ARG A 88 -0.88 -10.55 5.85
N LYS A 89 -1.86 -11.09 6.59
CA LYS A 89 -2.75 -12.14 6.08
C LYS A 89 -3.50 -11.70 4.83
N ASN A 90 -4.08 -10.50 4.85
CA ASN A 90 -4.87 -10.01 3.74
C ASN A 90 -4.00 -9.65 2.52
N VAL A 91 -2.80 -9.13 2.74
CA VAL A 91 -1.83 -8.83 1.67
C VAL A 91 -1.31 -10.10 1.03
N ALA A 92 -1.02 -11.15 1.81
CA ALA A 92 -0.66 -12.46 1.27
C ALA A 92 -1.78 -13.03 0.39
N ALA A 93 -3.04 -12.96 0.87
CA ALA A 93 -4.19 -13.42 0.09
C ALA A 93 -4.36 -12.64 -1.22
N LEU A 94 -4.09 -11.34 -1.26
CA LEU A 94 -4.07 -10.58 -2.51
C LEU A 94 -2.92 -10.98 -3.43
N ALA A 95 -1.75 -11.30 -2.87
CA ALA A 95 -0.56 -11.68 -3.63
C ALA A 95 -0.71 -13.04 -4.34
N ASP A 96 -1.58 -13.92 -3.84
CA ASP A 96 -1.94 -15.19 -4.48
C ASP A 96 -2.64 -14.98 -5.85
N HIS A 97 -3.14 -13.76 -6.12
CA HIS A 97 -3.72 -13.39 -7.40
C HIS A 97 -2.65 -12.79 -8.34
N PRO A 98 -2.32 -13.44 -9.47
CA PRO A 98 -1.24 -12.99 -10.36
C PRO A 98 -1.53 -11.64 -11.04
N ASN A 99 -2.81 -11.26 -11.13
CA ASN A 99 -3.27 -9.99 -11.71
C ASN A 99 -3.18 -8.80 -10.72
N VAL A 100 -2.67 -9.01 -9.50
CA VAL A 100 -2.42 -7.93 -8.54
C VAL A 100 -0.93 -7.59 -8.49
N VAL A 101 -0.64 -6.31 -8.57
CA VAL A 101 0.67 -5.70 -8.30
C VAL A 101 0.55 -4.69 -7.16
N ALA A 102 1.66 -4.27 -6.56
CA ALA A 102 1.64 -3.37 -5.41
C ALA A 102 2.67 -2.24 -5.50
N LYS A 103 2.33 -1.10 -4.89
CA LYS A 103 3.23 0.05 -4.79
C LYS A 103 3.87 0.17 -3.41
N HIS A 104 5.20 0.22 -3.37
CA HIS A 104 5.94 0.78 -2.26
C HIS A 104 5.81 2.30 -2.24
N SER A 105 4.87 2.81 -1.44
CA SER A 105 4.48 4.23 -1.41
C SER A 105 3.68 4.57 -0.16
N GLY A 106 3.45 5.85 0.14
CA GLY A 106 2.53 6.25 1.22
C GLY A 106 3.11 6.19 2.64
N LEU A 107 4.42 5.94 2.78
CA LEU A 107 5.09 5.78 4.08
C LEU A 107 5.26 7.11 4.83
N GLY A 108 5.11 8.24 4.13
CA GLY A 108 5.14 9.58 4.73
C GLY A 108 3.76 10.11 5.14
N MET A 109 2.68 9.35 4.94
CA MET A 109 1.32 9.81 5.24
C MET A 109 1.13 9.99 6.76
N PRO A 110 0.71 11.17 7.26
CA PRO A 110 0.50 11.39 8.69
C PRO A 110 -0.51 10.42 9.32
N VAL A 111 -1.42 9.87 8.51
CA VAL A 111 -2.42 8.89 8.94
C VAL A 111 -1.80 7.58 9.42
N LEU A 112 -0.56 7.25 9.06
CA LEU A 112 0.10 6.04 9.57
C LEU A 112 0.42 6.12 11.05
N GLY A 113 0.49 7.31 11.67
CA GLY A 113 0.72 7.42 13.11
C GLY A 113 2.08 7.94 13.55
N GLY A 114 2.11 8.31 14.83
CA GLY A 114 3.28 8.93 15.47
C GLY A 114 3.40 10.42 15.20
N GLU A 115 4.33 11.04 15.92
CA GLU A 115 4.60 12.46 15.80
C GLU A 115 5.37 12.75 14.51
N HIS A 116 4.71 13.44 13.57
CA HIS A 116 5.36 14.08 12.44
C HIS A 116 5.68 15.54 12.81
N SER A 117 6.10 15.78 14.06
CA SER A 117 6.24 17.12 14.64
C SER A 117 7.45 17.88 14.08
N ARG A 118 8.28 17.23 13.26
CA ARG A 118 9.45 17.83 12.62
C ARG A 118 9.51 17.40 11.15
N PRO A 119 9.98 18.26 10.23
CA PRO A 119 10.39 17.81 8.91
C PRO A 119 11.38 16.65 9.07
N ILE A 120 11.19 15.54 8.33
CA ILE A 120 12.14 14.43 8.39
C ILE A 120 13.49 14.94 7.90
N SER A 121 14.42 15.06 8.82
CA SER A 121 15.84 15.25 8.54
C SER A 121 16.44 13.90 8.12
N ALA A 122 17.64 13.92 7.52
CA ALA A 122 18.37 12.70 7.21
C ALA A 122 18.55 11.78 8.44
N ALA A 123 18.58 12.32 9.66
CA ALA A 123 18.70 11.55 10.89
C ALA A 123 17.43 10.74 11.25
N SER A 124 16.24 11.21 10.85
CA SER A 124 14.96 10.52 11.09
C SER A 124 14.60 9.45 10.04
N VAL A 125 15.36 9.35 8.95
CA VAL A 125 15.11 8.33 7.91
C VAL A 125 15.29 6.92 8.48
N GLY A 126 16.29 6.70 9.34
CA GLY A 126 16.51 5.39 9.98
C GLY A 126 15.32 4.91 10.82
N GLU A 127 14.70 5.80 11.60
CA GLU A 127 13.50 5.46 12.38
C GLU A 127 12.31 5.08 11.49
N ILE A 128 12.17 5.72 10.32
CA ILE A 128 11.14 5.34 9.35
C ILE A 128 11.48 4.01 8.67
N VAL A 129 12.75 3.75 8.36
CA VAL A 129 13.21 2.45 7.86
C VAL A 129 12.79 1.34 8.82
N ASP A 130 13.08 1.48 10.12
CA ASP A 130 12.72 0.48 11.13
C ASP A 130 11.20 0.28 11.24
N ARG A 131 10.43 1.37 11.25
CA ARG A 131 8.96 1.32 11.35
C ARG A 131 8.31 0.74 10.10
N ALA A 132 8.85 1.04 8.92
CA ALA A 132 8.32 0.62 7.63
C ALA A 132 8.79 -0.78 7.21
N ALA A 133 9.90 -1.27 7.78
CA ALA A 133 10.51 -2.55 7.40
C ALA A 133 9.51 -3.72 7.39
N PRO A 134 8.63 -3.89 8.41
CA PRO A 134 7.65 -4.98 8.40
C PRO A 134 6.65 -4.93 7.25
N LEU A 135 6.29 -3.74 6.77
CA LEU A 135 5.39 -3.56 5.63
C LEU A 135 6.11 -3.83 4.31
N ILE A 136 7.28 -3.21 4.13
CA ILE A 136 8.06 -3.33 2.89
C ILE A 136 8.49 -4.79 2.68
N ARG A 137 9.06 -5.44 3.70
CA ARG A 137 9.52 -6.83 3.61
C ARG A 137 8.37 -7.77 3.27
N HIS A 138 7.29 -7.73 4.06
CA HIS A 138 6.17 -8.64 3.83
C HIS A 138 5.52 -8.44 2.46
N LEU A 139 5.33 -7.19 2.02
CA LEU A 139 4.80 -6.92 0.68
C LEU A 139 5.71 -7.49 -0.41
N HIS A 140 7.02 -7.24 -0.30
CA HIS A 140 7.99 -7.73 -1.28
C HIS A 140 8.10 -9.26 -1.28
N ASP A 141 8.13 -9.89 -0.11
CA ASP A 141 8.21 -11.35 0.03
C ASP A 141 6.96 -12.04 -0.57
N CYS A 142 5.78 -11.43 -0.45
CA CYS A 142 4.55 -11.97 -1.03
C CYS A 142 4.44 -11.74 -2.55
N PHE A 143 4.76 -10.54 -3.04
CA PHE A 143 4.53 -10.18 -4.44
C PHE A 143 5.72 -10.51 -5.36
N GLY A 144 6.94 -10.41 -4.83
CA GLY A 144 8.20 -10.50 -5.57
C GLY A 144 8.54 -9.24 -6.36
N SER A 145 9.81 -9.17 -6.79
CA SER A 145 10.37 -8.02 -7.52
C SER A 145 9.61 -7.66 -8.81
N ASP A 146 8.97 -8.63 -9.45
CA ASP A 146 8.26 -8.45 -10.72
C ASP A 146 6.85 -7.85 -10.56
N ARG A 147 6.33 -7.76 -9.33
CA ARG A 147 4.99 -7.26 -9.04
C ARG A 147 4.98 -6.13 -8.01
N THR A 148 6.15 -5.58 -7.68
CA THR A 148 6.26 -4.41 -6.81
C THR A 148 6.97 -3.25 -7.51
N MET A 149 6.41 -2.05 -7.39
CA MET A 149 7.00 -0.81 -7.93
C MET A 149 7.06 0.28 -6.86
N TRP A 150 7.95 1.26 -7.00
CA TRP A 150 8.00 2.45 -6.14
C TRP A 150 7.07 3.54 -6.68
N ALA A 151 6.46 4.29 -5.77
CA ALA A 151 5.86 5.58 -6.08
C ALA A 151 6.05 6.55 -4.92
N SER A 152 6.26 7.84 -5.23
CA SER A 152 6.56 8.85 -4.21
C SER A 152 5.37 9.25 -3.35
N ASN A 153 4.14 9.10 -3.85
CA ASN A 153 2.93 9.67 -3.25
C ASN A 153 3.02 11.19 -2.95
N TYR A 154 3.88 11.90 -3.68
CA TYR A 154 4.05 13.34 -3.48
C TYR A 154 2.84 14.10 -4.04
N PRO A 155 2.32 15.14 -3.36
CA PRO A 155 2.85 15.79 -2.16
C PRO A 155 2.29 15.25 -0.83
N ILE A 156 1.48 14.20 -0.83
CA ILE A 156 0.83 13.68 0.37
C ILE A 156 1.85 13.16 1.39
N ASP A 157 2.94 12.54 0.91
CA ASP A 157 4.02 12.04 1.77
C ASP A 157 4.93 13.16 2.30
N LYS A 158 4.90 14.37 1.72
CA LYS A 158 5.80 15.50 2.07
C LYS A 158 5.88 15.82 3.58
N PRO A 159 4.79 15.75 4.38
CA PRO A 159 4.87 16.03 5.82
C PRO A 159 5.71 15.02 6.58
N GLY A 160 5.78 13.78 6.10
CA GLY A 160 6.72 12.77 6.56
C GLY A 160 7.99 12.85 5.73
N LEU A 161 8.00 12.27 4.54
CA LEU A 161 9.20 12.03 3.77
C LEU A 161 9.43 13.07 2.66
N THR A 162 10.69 13.47 2.47
CA THR A 162 11.09 14.13 1.22
C THR A 162 11.00 13.14 0.05
N LEU A 163 10.83 13.63 -1.17
CA LEU A 163 10.74 12.77 -2.35
C LEU A 163 11.93 11.78 -2.45
N PRO A 164 13.20 12.19 -2.29
CA PRO A 164 14.33 11.24 -2.27
C PRO A 164 14.25 10.23 -1.12
N ALA A 165 13.77 10.65 0.06
CA ALA A 165 13.64 9.75 1.21
C ALA A 165 12.61 8.65 0.98
N THR A 166 11.55 8.89 0.18
CA THR A 166 10.56 7.84 -0.13
C THR A 166 11.17 6.63 -0.83
N LEU A 167 12.09 6.84 -1.78
CA LEU A 167 12.80 5.74 -2.45
C LEU A 167 13.88 5.14 -1.54
N ARG A 168 14.61 6.00 -0.82
CA ARG A 168 15.66 5.54 0.09
C ARG A 168 15.13 4.59 1.17
N VAL A 169 14.00 4.89 1.80
CA VAL A 169 13.41 3.99 2.81
C VAL A 169 13.15 2.59 2.25
N VAL A 170 12.62 2.50 1.03
CA VAL A 170 12.32 1.21 0.38
C VAL A 170 13.60 0.44 0.08
N THR A 171 14.59 1.13 -0.51
CA THR A 171 15.86 0.51 -0.90
C THR A 171 16.72 0.13 0.30
N ASP A 172 16.74 0.93 1.37
CA ASP A 172 17.45 0.62 2.62
C ASP A 172 16.86 -0.63 3.30
N VAL A 173 15.53 -0.85 3.25
CA VAL A 173 14.90 -2.07 3.79
C VAL A 173 15.14 -3.30 2.94
N LEU A 174 14.98 -3.18 1.61
CA LEU A 174 15.12 -4.32 0.69
C LEU A 174 16.58 -4.75 0.53
N GLY A 175 17.53 -3.81 0.65
CA GLY A 175 18.95 -4.11 0.53
C GLY A 175 19.28 -4.75 -0.82
N SER A 176 19.89 -5.93 -0.79
CA SER A 176 20.26 -6.69 -2.00
C SER A 176 19.06 -7.18 -2.83
N ASP A 177 17.86 -7.23 -2.23
CA ASP A 177 16.65 -7.69 -2.91
C ASP A 177 16.03 -6.56 -3.76
N ALA A 178 16.56 -5.34 -3.65
CA ALA A 178 16.11 -4.20 -4.45
C ALA A 178 16.65 -4.29 -5.89
N ASP A 179 15.80 -4.71 -6.83
CA ASP A 179 16.02 -4.44 -8.25
C ASP A 179 15.54 -3.01 -8.56
N ILE A 180 16.47 -2.05 -8.60
CA ILE A 180 16.17 -0.63 -8.83
C ILE A 180 15.45 -0.43 -10.17
N ARG A 181 15.84 -1.16 -11.22
CA ARG A 181 15.26 -0.97 -12.55
C ARG A 181 13.81 -1.41 -12.57
N LYS A 182 13.50 -2.57 -11.98
CA LYS A 182 12.12 -3.03 -11.82
C LYS A 182 11.31 -2.08 -10.95
N LEU A 183 11.88 -1.70 -9.81
CA LEU A 183 11.22 -0.87 -8.81
C LEU A 183 10.86 0.51 -9.37
N THR A 184 11.73 1.15 -10.15
CA THR A 184 11.53 2.53 -10.62
C THR A 184 11.05 2.64 -12.06
N HIS A 185 11.02 1.54 -12.82
CA HIS A 185 10.69 1.58 -14.25
C HIS A 185 9.94 0.33 -14.74
N ASP A 186 10.58 -0.84 -14.81
CA ASP A 186 10.09 -1.94 -15.68
C ASP A 186 8.69 -2.44 -15.26
N VAL A 187 8.43 -2.56 -13.95
CA VAL A 187 7.11 -3.01 -13.45
C VAL A 187 6.03 -2.00 -13.81
N ALA A 188 6.29 -0.69 -13.62
CA ALA A 188 5.33 0.35 -13.97
C ALA A 188 5.09 0.41 -15.49
N SER A 189 6.15 0.37 -16.30
CA SER A 189 6.04 0.37 -17.77
C SER A 189 5.20 -0.80 -18.29
N SER A 190 5.40 -2.01 -17.73
CA SER A 190 4.59 -3.18 -18.07
C SER A 190 3.14 -3.04 -17.62
N VAL A 191 2.90 -2.64 -16.36
CA VAL A 191 1.55 -2.55 -15.77
C VAL A 191 0.70 -1.49 -16.48
N TYR A 192 1.28 -0.32 -16.78
CA TYR A 192 0.56 0.78 -17.41
C TYR A 192 0.69 0.80 -18.93
N ARG A 193 1.41 -0.15 -19.53
CA ARG A 193 1.64 -0.26 -20.98
C ARG A 193 2.24 1.02 -21.57
N ILE A 194 3.27 1.54 -20.89
CA ILE A 194 4.02 2.73 -21.30
C ILE A 194 5.33 2.25 -21.93
N GLY A 195 5.57 2.68 -23.17
CA GLY A 195 6.78 2.40 -23.95
C GLY A 195 7.42 3.68 -24.47
#